data_AF-A0A956EGJ3-F1
#
_entry.id   AF-A0A956EGJ3-F1
#
_cell.length_a   1.000
_cell.length_b   1.000
_cell.length_c   1.000
_cell.angle_alpha   90.00
_cell.angle_beta   90.00
_cell.angle_gamma   90.00
#
_symmetry.space_group_name_H-M   'P 1'
#
loop_
_entity.id
_entity.type
_entity.pdbx_description
1 polymer ?
#
loop_
_entity_poly.entity_id
_entity_poly.type
_entity_poly.pdbx_seq_one_letter_code
_entity_poly.pdbx_strand_id
1 'polypeptide(L)'
;MAEAVVRCAAADGEGEAEGSREGVLFVGRLIRQKGVDDLLRAVAALGGAIPVAIAGDGPERPRLERLARALGVPARFHGFVEPDARDR
;
A
#
# COMPACT_ATOMS: atom_id res chain seq x y z
N MET A 1 -23.15 11.22 4.84
CA MET A 1 -22.56 10.84 3.55
C MET A 1 -21.33 11.73 3.35
N ALA A 2 -20.20 11.36 3.94
CA ALA A 2 -18.96 12.12 3.82
C ALA A 2 -18.06 11.38 2.83
N GLU A 3 -17.92 11.95 1.63
CA GLU A 3 -17.04 11.44 0.58
C GLU A 3 -15.60 11.88 0.92
N ALA A 4 -14.89 11.05 1.69
CA ALA A 4 -13.48 11.29 2.00
C ALA A 4 -12.63 10.81 0.82
N VAL A 5 -12.50 11.64 -0.21
CA VAL A 5 -11.54 11.42 -1.30
C VAL A 5 -10.14 11.74 -0.77
N VAL A 6 -9.41 10.72 -0.32
CA VAL A 6 -7.98 10.86 0.01
C VAL A 6 -7.21 10.96 -1.31
N ARG A 7 -6.96 12.19 -1.77
CA ARG A 7 -6.05 12.47 -2.90
C ARG A 7 -4.62 12.34 -2.42
N CYS A 8 -4.02 11.17 -2.64
CA CYS A 8 -2.59 10.97 -2.41
C CYS A 8 -1.86 11.32 -3.72
N ALA A 9 -1.13 12.43 -3.75
CA ALA A 9 -0.21 12.75 -4.84
C ALA A 9 1.07 11.93 -4.66
N ALA A 10 1.31 10.96 -5.54
CA ALA A 10 2.58 10.25 -5.64
C ALA A 10 3.51 11.04 -6.56
N ALA A 11 4.72 11.36 -6.07
CA ALA A 11 5.77 11.99 -6.87
C ALA A 11 6.19 11.08 -8.04
N ASP A 12 6.48 11.73 -9.16
CA ASP A 12 6.51 11.16 -10.50
C ASP A 12 7.56 10.06 -10.67
N GLY A 13 7.08 8.87 -11.07
CA GLY A 13 7.87 7.81 -11.66
C GLY A 13 7.15 7.36 -12.92
N GLU A 14 7.70 7.69 -14.09
CA GLU A 14 7.11 7.37 -15.39
C GLU A 14 7.27 5.87 -15.69
N GLY A 15 6.23 5.12 -15.35
CA GLY A 15 5.95 3.78 -15.87
C GLY A 15 4.59 3.79 -16.55
N GLU A 16 4.51 3.21 -17.74
CA GLU A 16 3.26 3.02 -18.49
C GLU A 16 2.31 2.16 -17.65
N ALA A 17 1.37 2.81 -16.98
CA ALA A 17 0.35 2.19 -16.16
C ALA A 17 -1.01 2.43 -16.80
N GLU A 18 -1.43 1.51 -17.67
CA GLU A 18 -2.86 1.32 -18.00
C GLU A 18 -3.53 0.67 -16.77
N GLY A 19 -3.74 1.49 -15.76
CA GLY A 19 -4.35 1.15 -14.48
C GLY A 19 -4.48 2.44 -13.69
N SER A 20 -5.68 2.70 -13.17
CA SER A 20 -5.98 3.86 -12.33
C SER A 20 -4.84 4.13 -11.33
N ARG A 21 -4.18 5.30 -11.41
CA ARG A 21 -3.16 5.79 -10.45
C ARG A 21 -3.78 6.09 -9.06
N GLU A 22 -4.83 5.39 -8.70
CA GLU A 22 -5.67 5.64 -7.54
C GLU A 22 -5.45 4.50 -6.56
N GLY A 23 -4.73 4.80 -5.48
CA GLY A 23 -4.37 3.81 -4.47
C GLY A 23 -3.36 4.37 -3.48
N VAL A 24 -3.09 3.61 -2.43
CA VAL A 24 -2.07 3.96 -1.43
C VAL A 24 -0.85 3.08 -1.62
N LEU A 25 0.33 3.71 -1.74
CA LEU A 25 1.62 3.02 -1.75
C LEU A 25 2.30 3.17 -0.39
N PHE A 26 2.71 2.06 0.19
CA PHE A 26 3.63 2.02 1.33
C PHE A 26 4.96 1.45 0.89
N VAL A 27 6.06 2.16 1.18
CA VAL A 27 7.43 1.69 0.91
C VAL A 27 8.23 1.63 2.20
N GLY A 28 8.76 0.46 2.55
CA GLY A 28 9.66 0.30 3.69
C GLY A 28 9.61 -1.07 4.37
N ARG A 29 10.47 -1.29 5.38
CA ARG A 29 10.52 -2.56 6.13
C ARG A 29 9.22 -2.85 6.87
N LEU A 30 8.73 -4.09 6.76
CA LEU A 30 7.51 -4.56 7.44
C LEU A 30 7.83 -4.97 8.88
N ILE A 31 7.90 -3.97 9.76
CA ILE A 31 8.08 -4.11 11.21
C ILE A 31 6.95 -3.37 11.94
N ARG A 32 6.60 -3.80 13.16
CA ARG A 32 5.50 -3.19 13.95
C ARG A 32 5.59 -1.67 14.04
N GLN A 33 6.79 -1.13 14.22
CA GLN A 33 7.02 0.31 14.39
C GLN A 33 6.65 1.14 13.15
N LYS A 34 6.49 0.51 11.98
CA LYS A 34 6.17 1.21 10.74
C LYS A 34 4.67 1.37 10.47
N GLY A 35 3.80 0.87 11.36
CA GLY A 35 2.36 1.20 11.37
C GLY A 35 1.57 0.78 10.13
N VAL A 36 2.03 -0.24 9.39
CA VAL A 36 1.32 -0.74 8.19
C VAL A 36 -0.07 -1.26 8.54
N ASP A 37 -0.27 -1.72 9.77
CA ASP A 37 -1.56 -2.12 10.29
C ASP A 37 -2.53 -0.94 10.45
N ASP A 38 -2.05 0.26 10.80
CA ASP A 38 -2.88 1.46 10.87
C ASP A 38 -3.31 1.91 9.47
N LEU A 39 -2.42 1.80 8.48
CA LEU A 39 -2.78 2.03 7.08
C LEU A 39 -3.92 1.12 6.63
N LEU A 40 -3.81 -0.20 6.90
CA LEU A 40 -4.85 -1.15 6.52
C LEU A 40 -6.19 -0.86 7.23
N ARG A 41 -6.17 -0.51 8.52
CA ARG A 41 -7.37 -0.11 9.25
C ARG A 41 -8.00 1.17 8.71
N ALA A 42 -7.18 2.16 8.37
CA ALA A 42 -7.65 3.41 7.79
C ALA A 42 -8.35 3.18 6.44
N VAL A 43 -7.75 2.36 5.57
CA VAL A 43 -8.35 2.01 4.27
C VAL A 43 -9.65 1.22 4.44
N ALA A 44 -9.71 0.30 5.42
CA ALA A 44 -10.93 -0.41 5.75
C ALA A 44 -12.04 0.56 6.22
N ALA A 45 -11.70 1.55 7.06
CA ALA A 45 -12.64 2.57 7.52
C ALA A 45 -13.15 3.48 6.40
N LEU A 46 -12.38 3.66 5.32
CA LEU A 46 -12.78 4.39 4.11
C LEU A 46 -13.66 3.55 3.15
N GLY A 47 -14.07 2.35 3.56
CA GLY A 47 -14.94 1.47 2.77
C GLY A 47 -14.21 0.37 2.01
N GLY A 48 -12.90 0.20 2.21
CA GLY A 48 -12.14 -0.96 1.73
C GLY A 48 -11.98 -1.08 0.22
N ALA A 49 -12.47 -0.13 -0.58
CA ALA A 49 -12.39 -0.17 -2.04
C ALA A 49 -11.04 0.34 -2.59
N ILE A 50 -10.21 0.98 -1.76
CA ILE A 50 -8.96 1.60 -2.19
C ILE A 50 -7.86 0.54 -2.29
N PRO A 51 -7.24 0.33 -3.46
CA PRO A 51 -6.09 -0.56 -3.63
C PRO A 51 -4.90 -0.11 -2.77
N VAL A 52 -4.24 -1.07 -2.12
CA VAL A 52 -3.03 -0.80 -1.31
C VAL A 52 -1.86 -1.58 -1.88
N ALA A 53 -0.81 -0.90 -2.30
CA ALA A 53 0.46 -1.49 -2.69
C ALA A 53 1.48 -1.37 -1.56
N ILE A 54 2.13 -2.46 -1.20
CA ILE A 54 3.11 -2.53 -0.12
C ILE A 54 4.42 -3.04 -0.71
N ALA A 55 5.38 -2.14 -0.90
CA ALA A 55 6.74 -2.43 -1.33
C ALA A 55 7.67 -2.51 -0.11
N GLY A 56 8.14 -3.70 0.17
CA GLY A 56 8.97 -3.98 1.34
C GLY A 56 8.70 -5.39 1.86
N ASP A 57 9.68 -5.89 2.61
CA ASP A 57 9.57 -7.18 3.29
C ASP A 57 9.91 -7.03 4.78
N GLY A 58 9.60 -8.06 5.54
CA GLY A 58 9.88 -8.12 6.96
C GLY A 58 9.08 -9.20 7.69
N PRO A 59 9.45 -9.47 8.95
CA PRO A 59 8.86 -10.55 9.75
C PRO A 59 7.35 -10.38 9.98
N GLU A 60 6.83 -9.15 9.90
CA GLU A 60 5.39 -8.90 10.09
C GLU A 60 4.55 -9.17 8.84
N ARG A 61 5.16 -9.47 7.68
CA ARG A 61 4.45 -9.71 6.42
C ARG A 61 3.29 -10.72 6.56
N PRO A 62 3.48 -11.93 7.14
CA PRO A 62 2.38 -12.90 7.23
C PRO A 62 1.23 -12.39 8.11
N ARG A 63 1.53 -11.58 9.13
CA ARG A 63 0.53 -10.98 10.01
C ARG A 63 -0.27 -9.90 9.28
N LEU A 64 0.41 -9.04 8.51
CA LEU A 64 -0.21 -7.96 7.74
C LEU A 64 -1.08 -8.50 6.61
N GLU A 65 -0.65 -9.56 5.93
CA GLU A 65 -1.46 -10.25 4.90
C GLU A 65 -2.75 -10.85 5.47
N ARG A 66 -2.71 -11.40 6.70
CA ARG A 66 -3.92 -11.88 7.38
C ARG A 66 -4.83 -10.73 7.77
N LEU A 67 -4.25 -9.63 8.26
CA LEU A 67 -5.01 -8.43 8.64
C LEU A 67 -5.72 -7.81 7.44
N ALA A 68 -5.04 -7.66 6.30
CA ALA A 68 -5.64 -7.13 5.07
C ALA A 68 -6.83 -7.98 4.61
N ARG A 69 -6.69 -9.31 4.64
CA ARG A 69 -7.79 -10.25 4.32
C ARG A 69 -8.96 -10.13 5.31
N ALA A 70 -8.67 -10.06 6.61
CA ALA A 70 -9.71 -9.91 7.63
C ALA A 70 -10.47 -8.58 7.50
N LEU A 71 -9.81 -7.53 7.04
CA LEU A 71 -10.40 -6.20 6.82
C LEU A 71 -11.04 -6.03 5.45
N GLY A 72 -10.94 -7.02 4.55
CA GLY A 72 -11.45 -6.91 3.18
C GLY A 72 -10.70 -5.89 2.32
N VAL A 73 -9.47 -5.53 2.69
CA VAL A 73 -8.67 -4.53 1.97
C VAL A 73 -7.93 -5.20 0.81
N PRO A 74 -8.05 -4.69 -0.44
CA PRO A 74 -7.32 -5.18 -1.60
C PRO A 74 -5.85 -4.74 -1.53
N ALA A 75 -5.08 -5.41 -0.67
CA ALA A 75 -3.66 -5.17 -0.47
C ALA A 75 -2.79 -6.13 -1.28
N ARG A 76 -1.79 -5.59 -1.99
CA ARG A 76 -0.77 -6.34 -2.73
C ARG A 76 0.59 -6.11 -2.08
N PHE A 77 1.25 -7.20 -1.69
CA PHE A 77 2.58 -7.18 -1.10
C PHE A 77 3.61 -7.55 -2.16
N HIS A 78 4.46 -6.60 -2.52
CA HIS A 78 5.48 -6.77 -3.57
C HIS A 78 6.78 -7.36 -3.04
N GLY A 79 6.98 -7.43 -1.71
CA GLY A 79 8.25 -7.86 -1.12
C GLY A 79 9.35 -6.83 -1.31
N PHE A 80 10.61 -7.24 -1.20
CA PHE A 80 11.73 -6.36 -1.48
C PHE A 80 11.73 -5.99 -2.97
N VAL A 81 11.56 -4.70 -3.25
CA VAL A 81 11.66 -4.14 -4.60
C VAL A 81 13.05 -3.53 -4.69
N GLU A 82 13.89 -4.07 -5.57
CA GLU A 82 15.16 -3.44 -5.89
C GLU A 82 14.86 -2.07 -6.50
N PRO A 83 15.55 -1.00 -6.06
CA PRO A 83 15.44 0.26 -6.76
C PRO A 83 15.89 0.00 -8.19
N ASP A 84 14.96 0.20 -9.14
CA ASP A 84 15.29 0.24 -10.55
C ASP A 84 16.45 1.23 -10.68
N ALA A 85 17.59 0.78 -11.22
CA ALA A 85 18.75 1.61 -11.48
C ALA A 85 18.45 2.57 -12.64
N ARG A 86 17.45 3.43 -12.47
CA ARG A 86 17.08 4.49 -13.39
C ARG A 86 17.76 5.77 -12.93
N ASP A 87 19.07 5.80 -13.14
CA ASP A 87 19.86 7.02 -13.34
C ASP A 87 21.19 6.58 -14.00
N ARG A 88 21.18 6.46 -15.34
CA ARG A 88 22.39 6.54 -16.16
C ARG A 88 22.11 7.31 -17.43
#